data_AF-A0A327J920-F1
#
_entry.id   AF-A0A327J920-F1
#
_cell.length_a   1.000
_cell.length_b   1.000
_cell.length_c   1.000
_cell.angle_alpha   90.00
_cell.angle_beta   90.00
_cell.angle_gamma   90.00
#
_symmetry.space_group_name_H-M   'P 1'
#
loop_
_entity.id
_entity.type
_entity.pdbx_description
1 polymer ?
#
loop_
_entity_poly.entity_id
_entity_poly.type
_entity_poly.pdbx_seq_one_letter_code
_entity_poly.pdbx_strand_id
1 'polypeptide(L)'
;MNKENEIQAGRNIFKIDGPIGRKRFIQTLVVLLIVNIAVWVLVALITLPFGINIYTFPICAIIVGIFLIIAMYISVINYMKRFFDIIGRKDKAILYTLLIQGGTIAMSFIPQLKYIGALIGLVTLAFCLLKKGQLTQPHNNADEQQQA
;
A
#
# COMPACT_ATOMS: atom_id res chain seq x y z
N MET A 1 10.73 12.07 24.16
CA MET A 1 10.89 12.02 22.70
C MET A 1 10.04 13.15 22.11
N ASN A 2 10.62 14.04 21.30
CA ASN A 2 10.01 15.34 20.95
C ASN A 2 8.76 15.16 20.04
N LYS A 3 7.65 15.86 20.34
CA LYS A 3 6.33 15.72 19.67
C LYS A 3 6.38 15.90 18.14
N GLU A 4 7.35 16.66 17.62
CA GLU A 4 7.56 16.83 16.17
C GLU A 4 8.02 15.55 15.46
N ASN A 5 8.79 14.68 16.13
CA ASN A 5 9.24 13.41 15.55
C ASN A 5 8.10 12.39 15.43
N GLU A 6 7.12 12.43 16.34
CA GLU A 6 5.90 11.59 16.25
C GLU A 6 4.98 12.04 15.11
N ILE A 7 4.92 13.35 14.83
CA ILE A 7 4.10 13.93 13.74
C ILE A 7 4.67 13.57 12.35
N GLN A 8 5.97 13.27 12.23
CA GLN A 8 6.61 12.81 11.01
C GLN A 8 6.61 11.29 10.83
N ALA A 9 6.48 10.52 11.91
CA ALA A 9 6.46 9.06 11.86
C ALA A 9 5.32 8.56 10.94
N GLY A 10 5.66 7.62 10.05
CA GLY A 10 4.70 7.01 9.10
C GLY A 10 4.39 7.83 7.84
N ARG A 11 4.82 9.10 7.74
CA ARG A 11 4.48 9.98 6.59
C ARG A 11 5.21 9.62 5.28
N ASN A 12 6.43 9.09 5.36
CA ASN A 12 7.24 8.80 4.17
C ASN A 12 6.82 7.49 3.47
N ILE A 13 6.26 7.56 2.27
CA ILE A 13 5.76 6.39 1.52
C ILE A 13 6.83 5.36 1.12
N PHE A 14 8.13 5.71 1.19
CA PHE A 14 9.24 4.85 0.80
C PHE A 14 9.88 4.08 1.96
N LYS A 15 9.45 4.27 3.21
CA LYS A 15 10.08 3.58 4.34
C LYS A 15 9.13 3.35 5.51
N ILE A 16 9.39 2.31 6.28
CA ILE A 16 8.58 1.90 7.45
C ILE A 16 9.05 2.65 8.70
N ASP A 17 8.73 3.94 8.76
CA ASP A 17 9.09 4.81 9.89
C ASP A 17 8.10 4.73 11.07
N GLY A 18 6.84 4.36 10.81
CA GLY A 18 5.79 4.40 11.81
C GLY A 18 4.43 3.95 11.25
N PRO A 19 3.43 3.78 12.13
CA PRO A 19 2.08 3.38 11.71
C PRO A 19 1.40 4.49 10.90
N ILE A 20 0.38 4.13 10.09
CA ILE A 20 -0.45 5.10 9.38
C ILE A 20 -1.93 4.91 9.68
N GLY A 21 -2.61 6.03 9.91
CA GLY A 21 -4.06 6.07 10.05
C GLY A 21 -4.78 5.79 8.73
N ARG A 22 -6.07 5.48 8.85
CA ARG A 22 -6.95 5.08 7.73
C ARG A 22 -6.99 6.11 6.59
N LYS A 23 -7.06 7.41 6.91
CA LYS A 23 -7.14 8.47 5.90
C LYS A 23 -5.92 8.47 4.97
N ARG A 24 -4.71 8.42 5.54
CA ARG A 24 -3.47 8.38 4.76
C ARG A 24 -3.32 7.09 3.97
N PHE A 25 -3.71 5.95 4.55
CA PHE A 25 -3.72 4.68 3.84
C PHE A 25 -4.58 4.74 2.57
N ILE A 26 -5.80 5.29 2.67
CA ILE A 26 -6.71 5.49 1.53
C ILE A 26 -6.11 6.48 0.52
N GLN A 27 -5.56 7.61 0.99
CA GLN A 27 -4.93 8.61 0.11
C GLN A 27 -3.82 7.98 -0.74
N THR A 28 -2.93 7.18 -0.14
CA THR A 28 -1.87 6.48 -0.89
C THR A 28 -2.45 5.52 -1.94
N LEU A 29 -3.53 4.79 -1.63
CA LEU A 29 -4.18 3.90 -2.59
C LEU A 29 -4.82 4.66 -3.75
N VAL A 30 -5.48 5.80 -3.47
CA VAL A 30 -6.08 6.66 -4.50
C VAL A 30 -4.99 7.26 -5.40
N VAL A 31 -3.87 7.72 -4.83
CA VAL A 31 -2.73 8.22 -5.61
C VAL A 31 -2.17 7.11 -6.50
N LEU A 32 -1.97 5.89 -5.98
CA LEU A 32 -1.50 4.76 -6.77
C LEU A 32 -2.46 4.43 -7.93
N LEU A 33 -3.78 4.52 -7.70
CA LEU A 33 -4.78 4.31 -8.75
C LEU A 33 -4.70 5.39 -9.83
N ILE A 34 -4.58 6.66 -9.47
CA ILE A 34 -4.43 7.77 -10.42
C ILE A 34 -3.16 7.61 -11.26
N VAL A 35 -2.04 7.29 -10.62
CA VAL A 35 -0.77 7.07 -11.34
C VAL A 35 -0.86 5.85 -12.27
N ASN A 36 -1.56 4.78 -11.85
CA ASN A 36 -1.81 3.63 -12.71
C ASN A 36 -2.56 4.02 -14.00
N ILE A 37 -3.63 4.82 -13.89
CA ILE A 37 -4.38 5.34 -15.04
C ILE A 37 -3.46 6.18 -15.93
N ALA A 38 -2.65 7.07 -15.34
CA ALA A 38 -1.72 7.92 -16.09
C ALA A 38 -0.68 7.10 -16.89
N VAL A 39 -0.18 6.00 -16.34
CA VAL A 39 0.75 5.10 -17.05
C VAL A 39 0.07 4.43 -18.24
N TRP A 40 -1.18 3.96 -18.10
CA TRP A 40 -1.93 3.41 -19.23
C TRP A 40 -2.21 4.45 -20.32
N VAL A 41 -2.52 5.69 -19.94
CA VAL A 41 -2.67 6.80 -20.89
C VAL A 41 -1.35 7.07 -21.62
N LEU A 42 -0.21 7.10 -20.91
CA LEU A 42 1.10 7.27 -21.52
C LEU A 42 1.43 6.15 -22.52
N VAL A 43 1.17 4.89 -22.17
CA VAL A 43 1.34 3.75 -23.07
C VAL A 43 0.46 3.90 -24.31
N ALA A 44 -0.81 4.31 -24.14
CA ALA A 44 -1.71 4.55 -25.26
C ALA A 44 -1.22 5.67 -26.18
N LEU A 45 -0.69 6.78 -25.63
CA LEU A 45 -0.13 7.88 -26.41
C LEU A 45 1.11 7.48 -27.21
N ILE A 46 1.93 6.57 -26.69
CA ILE A 46 3.10 6.02 -27.39
C ILE A 46 2.66 5.07 -28.52
N THR A 47 1.63 4.26 -28.31
CA THR A 47 1.19 3.26 -29.29
C THR A 47 0.27 3.83 -30.37
N LEU A 48 -0.45 4.92 -30.11
CA LEU A 48 -1.35 5.57 -31.07
C LEU A 48 -0.68 5.96 -32.40
N PRO A 49 0.48 6.64 -32.42
CA PRO A 49 1.13 7.06 -33.66
C PRO A 49 2.01 5.97 -34.30
N PHE A 50 2.54 5.02 -33.54
CA PHE A 50 3.55 4.06 -34.01
C PHE A 50 3.07 2.61 -34.12
N GLY A 51 1.88 2.30 -33.59
CA GLY A 51 1.43 0.94 -33.38
C GLY A 51 2.32 0.15 -32.41
N ILE A 52 2.01 -1.13 -32.24
CA ILE A 52 2.88 -2.07 -31.50
C ILE A 52 3.89 -2.65 -32.50
N ASN A 53 5.15 -2.24 -32.40
CA ASN A 53 6.24 -2.73 -33.22
C ASN A 53 7.44 -3.14 -32.33
N ILE A 54 8.53 -3.61 -32.96
CA ILE A 54 9.71 -4.12 -32.24
C ILE A 54 10.39 -3.10 -31.33
N TYR A 55 10.18 -1.80 -31.56
CA TYR A 55 10.71 -0.72 -30.73
C TYR A 55 9.70 -0.23 -29.68
N THR A 56 8.44 -0.01 -30.05
CA THR A 56 7.42 0.45 -29.09
C THR A 56 7.06 -0.60 -28.05
N PHE A 57 7.06 -1.88 -28.41
CA PHE A 57 6.77 -2.97 -27.47
C PHE A 57 7.72 -3.02 -26.26
N PRO A 58 9.07 -3.13 -26.43
CA PRO A 58 9.98 -3.16 -25.30
C PRO A 58 9.96 -1.86 -24.49
N ILE A 59 9.79 -0.70 -25.13
CA ILE A 59 9.65 0.59 -24.43
C ILE A 59 8.43 0.57 -23.50
N CYS A 60 7.26 0.18 -24.01
CA CYS A 60 6.05 0.09 -23.19
C CYS A 60 6.18 -0.97 -22.09
N ALA A 61 6.80 -2.12 -22.40
CA ALA A 61 7.05 -3.17 -21.42
C ALA A 61 7.96 -2.70 -20.27
N ILE A 62 9.01 -1.94 -20.58
CA ILE A 62 9.91 -1.36 -19.57
C ILE A 62 9.17 -0.33 -18.70
N ILE A 63 8.41 0.59 -19.31
CA ILE A 63 7.63 1.60 -18.57
C ILE A 63 6.66 0.92 -17.60
N VAL A 64 5.87 -0.03 -18.09
CA VAL A 64 4.90 -0.77 -17.29
C VAL A 64 5.61 -1.60 -16.22
N GLY A 65 6.70 -2.28 -16.57
CA GLY A 65 7.48 -3.09 -15.64
C GLY A 65 8.05 -2.30 -14.47
N ILE A 66 8.69 -1.16 -14.75
CA ILE A 66 9.24 -0.26 -13.72
C ILE A 66 8.10 0.26 -12.82
N PHE A 67 7.00 0.70 -13.43
CA PHE A 67 5.84 1.19 -12.69
C PHE A 67 5.26 0.10 -11.78
N LEU A 68 5.09 -1.13 -12.27
CA LEU A 68 4.57 -2.24 -11.47
C LEU A 68 5.45 -2.55 -10.27
N ILE A 69 6.78 -2.55 -10.43
CA ILE A 69 7.73 -2.79 -9.33
C ILE A 69 7.58 -1.70 -8.27
N ILE A 70 7.56 -0.43 -8.67
CA ILE A 70 7.44 0.71 -7.74
C ILE A 70 6.07 0.70 -7.06
N ALA A 71 4.99 0.48 -7.82
CA ALA A 71 3.64 0.43 -7.28
C ALA A 71 3.46 -0.72 -6.28
N MET A 72 4.01 -1.89 -6.59
CA MET A 72 4.02 -3.05 -5.68
C MET A 72 4.79 -2.72 -4.39
N TYR A 73 5.97 -2.11 -4.50
CA TYR A 73 6.76 -1.70 -3.35
C TYR A 73 5.99 -0.73 -2.44
N ILE A 74 5.45 0.36 -2.99
CA ILE A 74 4.70 1.36 -2.23
C ILE A 74 3.44 0.72 -1.60
N SER A 75 2.75 -0.16 -2.33
CA SER A 75 1.60 -0.90 -1.82
C SER A 75 1.97 -1.74 -0.60
N VAL A 76 3.03 -2.54 -0.68
CA VAL A 76 3.52 -3.36 0.43
C VAL A 76 3.85 -2.50 1.65
N ILE A 77 4.59 -1.40 1.47
CA ILE A 77 4.93 -0.49 2.57
C ILE A 77 3.66 0.14 3.18
N ASN A 78 2.69 0.55 2.35
CA ASN A 78 1.43 1.13 2.79
C ASN A 78 0.62 0.14 3.66
N TYR A 79 0.53 -1.13 3.24
CA TYR A 79 -0.10 -2.19 4.04
C TYR A 79 0.67 -2.50 5.32
N MET A 80 2.00 -2.59 5.29
CA MET A 80 2.82 -2.83 6.49
C MET A 80 2.57 -1.77 7.56
N LYS A 81 2.53 -0.50 7.17
CA LYS A 81 2.25 0.60 8.08
C LYS A 81 0.82 0.58 8.62
N ARG A 82 -0.14 0.16 7.79
CA ARG A 82 -1.54 0.04 8.21
C ARG A 82 -1.74 -1.12 9.17
N PHE A 83 -1.10 -2.26 8.92
CA PHE A 83 -1.08 -3.38 9.86
C PHE A 83 -0.35 -3.01 11.15
N PHE A 84 0.71 -2.22 11.08
CA PHE A 84 1.39 -1.74 12.28
C PHE A 84 0.45 -0.88 13.13
N ASP A 85 -0.35 0.00 12.52
CA ASP A 85 -1.39 0.76 13.25
C ASP A 85 -2.46 -0.13 13.89
N ILE A 86 -2.82 -1.24 13.26
CA ILE A 86 -3.88 -2.14 13.74
C ILE A 86 -3.39 -3.10 14.83
N ILE A 87 -2.14 -3.55 14.74
CA ILE A 87 -1.58 -4.61 15.60
C ILE A 87 -0.73 -4.03 16.73
N GLY A 88 -0.13 -2.85 16.53
CA GLY A 88 0.79 -2.21 17.48
C GLY A 88 2.17 -2.86 17.56
N ARG A 89 2.43 -3.92 16.79
CA ARG A 89 3.75 -4.59 16.72
C ARG A 89 4.30 -4.58 15.30
N LYS A 90 5.43 -3.89 15.10
CA LYS A 90 6.07 -3.71 13.79
C LYS A 90 6.47 -5.03 13.14
N ASP A 91 7.12 -5.93 13.88
CA ASP A 91 7.64 -7.20 13.34
C ASP A 91 6.51 -8.09 12.80
N LYS A 92 5.42 -8.20 13.57
CA LYS A 92 4.22 -8.96 13.17
C LYS A 92 3.54 -8.34 11.95
N ALA A 93 3.43 -7.01 11.91
CA ALA A 93 2.82 -6.32 10.78
C ALA A 93 3.60 -6.54 9.47
N ILE A 94 4.93 -6.51 9.52
CA ILE A 94 5.80 -6.80 8.38
C ILE A 94 5.59 -8.25 7.93
N LEU A 95 5.66 -9.21 8.85
CA LEU A 95 5.50 -10.63 8.56
C LEU A 95 4.14 -10.92 7.90
N TYR A 96 3.04 -10.45 8.49
CA TYR A 96 1.70 -10.68 7.93
C TYR A 96 1.52 -10.04 6.56
N THR A 97 2.06 -8.84 6.35
CA THR A 97 1.96 -8.19 5.05
C THR A 97 2.72 -8.99 3.99
N LEU A 98 3.92 -9.47 4.29
CA LEU A 98 4.71 -10.28 3.37
C LEU A 98 4.03 -11.61 3.06
N LEU A 99 3.47 -12.28 4.06
CA LEU A 99 2.74 -13.54 3.86
C LEU A 99 1.49 -13.35 3.00
N ILE A 100 0.70 -12.31 3.28
CA ILE A 100 -0.53 -12.04 2.53
C ILE A 100 -0.22 -11.61 1.11
N GLN A 101 0.66 -10.62 0.93
CA GLN A 101 0.98 -10.09 -0.40
C GLN A 101 1.78 -11.11 -1.22
N GLY A 102 2.80 -11.73 -0.62
CA GLY A 102 3.58 -12.78 -1.26
C GLY A 102 2.73 -13.99 -1.63
N GLY A 103 1.84 -14.42 -0.73
CA GLY A 103 0.87 -15.49 -1.01
C GLY A 103 -0.10 -15.13 -2.14
N THR A 104 -0.62 -13.91 -2.15
CA THR A 104 -1.53 -13.42 -3.20
C THR A 104 -0.84 -13.41 -4.58
N ILE A 105 0.42 -12.98 -4.62
CA ILE A 105 1.23 -12.98 -5.84
C ILE A 105 1.51 -14.42 -6.29
N ALA A 106 1.94 -15.30 -5.40
CA ALA A 106 2.19 -16.70 -5.74
C ALA A 106 0.92 -17.38 -6.29
N MET A 107 -0.24 -17.14 -5.68
CA MET A 107 -1.53 -17.66 -6.15
C MET A 107 -1.95 -17.09 -7.51
N SER A 108 -1.52 -15.88 -7.87
CA SER A 108 -1.86 -15.26 -9.15
C SER A 108 -1.26 -16.00 -10.37
N PHE A 109 -0.18 -16.75 -10.17
CA PHE A 109 0.44 -17.60 -11.20
C PHE A 109 -0.28 -18.93 -11.41
N ILE A 110 -1.19 -19.31 -10.50
CA ILE A 110 -1.94 -20.56 -10.58
C ILE A 110 -3.38 -20.22 -11.03
N PRO A 111 -3.82 -20.62 -12.25
CA PRO A 111 -5.10 -20.18 -12.82
C PRO A 111 -6.32 -20.41 -11.91
N GLN A 112 -6.35 -21.54 -11.22
CA GLN A 112 -7.43 -21.93 -10.31
C GLN A 112 -7.45 -21.09 -9.02
N LEU A 113 -6.28 -20.65 -8.55
CA LEU A 113 -6.13 -19.90 -7.30
C LEU A 113 -6.14 -18.38 -7.51
N LYS A 114 -6.07 -17.89 -8.75
CA LYS A 114 -6.06 -16.46 -9.08
C LYS A 114 -7.22 -15.70 -8.44
N TYR A 115 -8.43 -16.26 -8.50
CA TYR A 115 -9.62 -15.64 -7.90
C TYR A 115 -9.61 -15.70 -6.37
N ILE A 116 -9.02 -16.75 -5.78
CA ILE A 116 -8.84 -16.88 -4.33
C ILE A 116 -7.84 -15.82 -3.84
N GLY A 117 -6.73 -15.63 -4.55
CA GLY A 117 -5.79 -14.55 -4.26
C GLY A 117 -6.46 -13.17 -4.31
N ALA A 118 -7.27 -12.91 -5.33
CA ALA A 118 -8.04 -11.66 -5.42
C ALA A 118 -9.02 -11.48 -4.24
N LEU A 119 -9.71 -12.54 -3.83
CA LEU A 119 -10.59 -12.53 -2.67
C LEU A 119 -9.83 -12.20 -1.37
N ILE A 120 -8.68 -12.84 -1.14
CA ILE A 120 -7.81 -12.56 0.01
C ILE A 120 -7.37 -11.09 0.02
N GLY A 121 -6.99 -10.56 -1.15
CA GLY A 121 -6.65 -9.14 -1.30
C GLY A 121 -7.80 -8.21 -0.93
N LEU A 122 -9.03 -8.52 -1.38
CA LEU A 122 -10.23 -7.73 -1.08
C LEU A 122 -10.57 -7.78 0.41
N VAL A 123 -10.54 -8.96 1.02
CA VAL A 123 -10.74 -9.14 2.47
C VAL A 123 -9.70 -8.36 3.26
N THR A 124 -8.44 -8.38 2.82
CA THR A 124 -7.34 -7.64 3.45
C THR A 124 -7.56 -6.13 3.37
N LEU A 125 -7.94 -5.62 2.19
CA LEU A 125 -8.30 -4.23 2.01
C LEU A 125 -9.46 -3.83 2.94
N ALA A 126 -10.54 -4.62 2.94
CA ALA A 126 -11.71 -4.39 3.78
C ALA A 126 -11.33 -4.38 5.27
N PHE A 127 -10.49 -5.31 5.72
CA PHE A 127 -9.99 -5.34 7.09
C PHE A 127 -9.20 -4.07 7.45
N CYS A 128 -8.28 -3.64 6.57
CA CYS A 128 -7.51 -2.41 6.75
C CYS A 128 -8.39 -1.16 6.80
N LEU A 129 -9.50 -1.15 6.04
CA LEU A 129 -10.46 -0.04 5.98
C LEU A 129 -11.47 -0.04 7.12
N LEU A 130 -11.91 -1.19 7.64
CA LEU A 130 -12.97 -1.28 8.63
C LEU A 130 -12.44 -1.26 10.06
N LYS A 131 -11.31 -1.93 10.31
CA LYS A 131 -10.75 -2.02 11.66
C LYS A 131 -10.17 -0.66 12.09
N LYS A 132 -10.52 -0.23 13.31
CA LYS A 132 -9.91 0.96 13.93
C LYS A 132 -8.48 0.59 14.35
N GLY A 133 -7.56 1.51 14.13
CA GLY A 133 -6.17 1.34 14.57
C GLY A 133 -5.88 2.12 15.85
N GLN A 134 -4.68 1.97 16.36
CA GLN A 134 -4.24 2.61 17.60
C GLN A 134 -4.17 4.14 17.46
N LEU A 135 -3.79 4.65 16.29
CA LEU A 135 -3.78 6.09 16.00
C LEU A 135 -5.17 6.74 15.95
N THR A 136 -6.25 5.96 16.01
CA THR A 136 -7.63 6.47 16.09
C THR A 136 -8.22 6.41 17.49
N GLN A 137 -7.50 5.87 18.48
CA GLN A 137 -7.94 5.98 19.87
C GLN A 137 -7.56 7.36 20.40
N PRO A 138 -8.51 8.12 20.99
CA PRO A 138 -8.13 9.30 21.75
C PRO A 138 -7.17 8.81 22.83
N HIS A 139 -5.95 9.36 22.84
CA HIS A 139 -5.04 9.19 23.96
C HIS A 139 -5.85 9.52 25.21
N ASN A 140 -5.97 8.57 26.13
CA ASN A 140 -6.73 8.68 27.36
C ASN A 140 -6.04 9.64 28.35
N ASN A 141 -5.75 10.87 27.90
CA ASN A 141 -5.06 11.90 28.65
C ASN A 141 -6.06 12.80 29.41
N ALA A 142 -7.34 12.41 29.46
CA ALA A 142 -8.33 13.05 30.32
C ALA A 142 -8.22 12.56 31.78
N ASP A 143 -7.58 11.40 32.03
CA ASP A 143 -7.47 10.83 33.37
C ASP A 143 -6.22 11.32 34.13
N GLU A 144 -5.26 11.98 33.47
CA GLU A 144 -4.07 12.55 34.12
C GLU A 144 -4.25 14.02 34.57
N GLN A 145 -5.37 14.68 34.23
CA GLN A 145 -5.66 16.05 34.70
C GLN A 145 -6.50 16.12 35.98
N GLN A 146 -6.83 14.98 36.60
CA GLN A 146 -7.57 14.93 37.87
C GLN A 146 -6.73 14.48 39.09
N GLN A 147 -5.41 14.29 38.93
CA GLN A 147 -4.53 13.88 40.04
C GLN A 147 -3.27 14.75 40.22
N ALA A 148 -3.25 15.98 39.70
CA ALA A 148 -2.20 16.96 40.00
C ALA A 148 -2.80 18.22 40.65
#